data_AF-A0A354UMS9-F1
#
_entry.id   AF-A0A354UMS9-F1
#
_cell.length_a   1.000
_cell.length_b   1.000
_cell.length_c   1.000
_cell.angle_alpha   90.00
_cell.angle_beta   90.00
_cell.angle_gamma   90.00
#
_symmetry.space_group_name_H-M   'P 1'
#
loop_
_entity.id
_entity.type
_entity.pdbx_description
1 polymer ?
#
loop_
_entity_poly.entity_id
_entity_poly.type
_entity_poly.pdbx_seq_one_letter_code
_entity_poly.pdbx_strand_id
1 'polypeptide(L)'
;MIDGKNLVEKLLVYGAENLHMSADDAELLRVLLYMCLRLEYSETQKKPRISRVIFSALDEEVRAYIKENGLDENGSGDEIVSCVFGLITPLPSAINKTFKTLRERMSAQKACDYFYETERNNGFISPVKFARIETKNHYSSELYVMDGEYVKKPTDIAACGNYRGVSLSFDGKDFCFYYAPDEDFEKQAFLTPQPKESFPLNDEYLDGLFNFIEYAPCFYGAATVAKVSGTPMYDRFMLGENPLPALSSKIKRLMTCEAYPDVEAGITDWGVNDLRLSSYNRNTLVKLACETIASWQSYTEEGDEENLSRYVTAFCRLGSDNRYSIDLLFHKSLELPYFELPAPLNEVFKNSHYITRFAGYFALKDEFSEKLREAEEMLTAKTGLDEDKLEESKNPLAGLVRDAAEKEGVFRDERKAEAALLERLFAMIDEAVAEKAVYGDDEKGVMGLKSFLSSVGLKG
;
A
#
# COMPACT_ATOMS: atom_id res chain seq x y z
N MET A 1 -19.42 0.05 34.94
CA MET A 1 -19.00 -1.34 35.18
C MET A 1 -19.54 -2.19 34.07
N ILE A 2 -18.67 -2.53 33.14
CA ILE A 2 -18.96 -3.40 32.01
C ILE A 2 -19.17 -4.82 32.55
N ASP A 3 -20.27 -5.45 32.14
CA ASP A 3 -20.54 -6.84 32.49
C ASP A 3 -19.68 -7.76 31.62
N GLY A 4 -18.56 -8.25 32.18
CA GLY A 4 -17.62 -9.11 31.47
C GLY A 4 -18.23 -10.41 30.95
N LYS A 5 -19.28 -10.93 31.61
CA LYS A 5 -19.99 -12.14 31.15
C LYS A 5 -20.76 -11.86 29.86
N ASN A 6 -21.46 -10.73 29.81
CA ASN A 6 -22.12 -10.23 28.60
C ASN A 6 -21.11 -9.91 27.49
N LEU A 7 -19.96 -9.32 27.84
CA LEU A 7 -18.87 -9.04 26.89
C LEU A 7 -18.38 -10.32 26.19
N VAL A 8 -18.24 -11.43 26.91
CA VAL A 8 -17.87 -12.72 26.31
C VAL A 8 -18.92 -13.20 25.32
N GLU A 9 -20.21 -13.12 25.65
CA GLU A 9 -21.26 -13.50 24.69
C GLU A 9 -21.26 -12.60 23.46
N LYS A 10 -20.99 -11.29 23.60
CA LYS A 10 -20.82 -10.36 22.47
C LYS A 10 -19.66 -10.78 21.57
N LEU A 11 -18.51 -11.14 22.15
CA LEU A 11 -17.33 -11.61 21.42
C LEU A 11 -17.62 -12.89 20.63
N LEU A 12 -18.35 -13.85 21.22
CA LEU A 12 -18.73 -15.10 20.54
C LEU A 12 -19.71 -14.86 19.39
N VAL A 13 -20.71 -14.00 19.58
CA VAL A 13 -21.63 -13.61 18.49
C VAL A 13 -20.86 -12.89 17.39
N TYR A 14 -19.97 -11.97 17.75
CA TYR A 14 -19.13 -11.27 16.79
C TYR A 14 -18.25 -12.21 15.97
N GLY A 15 -17.58 -13.16 16.63
CA GLY A 15 -16.77 -14.18 15.96
C GLY A 15 -17.57 -15.04 14.99
N ALA A 16 -18.78 -15.45 15.38
CA ALA A 16 -19.67 -16.24 14.51
C ALA A 16 -20.16 -15.44 13.29
N GLU A 17 -20.52 -14.16 13.47
CA GLU A 17 -21.09 -13.33 12.42
C GLU A 17 -20.06 -12.73 11.46
N ASN A 18 -18.85 -12.41 11.94
CA ASN A 18 -17.86 -11.61 11.19
C ASN A 18 -16.53 -12.32 10.93
N LEU A 19 -16.21 -13.38 11.68
CA LEU A 19 -14.92 -14.09 11.58
C LEU A 19 -15.07 -15.56 11.15
N HIS A 20 -16.28 -16.00 10.79
CA HIS A 20 -16.55 -17.39 10.39
C HIS A 20 -16.17 -18.41 11.47
N MET A 21 -16.22 -18.02 12.75
CA MET A 21 -15.99 -18.89 13.90
C MET A 21 -17.05 -20.01 13.92
N SER A 22 -16.61 -21.26 14.13
CA SER A 22 -17.54 -22.40 14.21
C SER A 22 -18.40 -22.32 15.47
N ALA A 23 -19.68 -22.67 15.34
CA ALA A 23 -20.57 -22.80 16.50
C ALA A 23 -20.13 -23.94 17.44
N ASP A 24 -19.44 -24.95 16.92
CA ASP A 24 -18.94 -26.09 17.70
C ASP A 24 -17.81 -25.67 18.67
N ASP A 25 -17.07 -24.61 18.31
CA ASP A 25 -15.96 -24.10 19.13
C ASP A 25 -16.42 -23.13 20.22
N ALA A 26 -17.69 -22.69 20.19
CA ALA A 26 -18.19 -21.60 21.03
C ALA A 26 -18.04 -21.86 22.54
N GLU A 27 -18.21 -23.10 23.01
CA GLU A 27 -18.05 -23.42 24.44
C GLU A 27 -16.59 -23.41 24.89
N LEU A 28 -15.69 -23.94 24.06
CA LEU A 28 -14.26 -23.87 24.33
C LEU A 28 -13.78 -22.41 24.36
N LEU A 29 -14.18 -21.63 23.37
CA LEU A 29 -13.80 -20.22 23.27
C LEU A 29 -14.38 -19.39 24.42
N ARG A 30 -15.60 -19.70 24.89
CA ARG A 30 -16.17 -19.10 26.11
C ARG A 30 -15.25 -19.30 27.30
N VAL A 31 -14.82 -20.53 27.56
CA VAL A 31 -13.92 -20.83 28.69
C VAL A 31 -12.60 -20.06 28.56
N LEU A 32 -11.99 -20.05 27.37
CA LEU A 32 -10.73 -19.35 27.13
C LEU A 32 -10.86 -17.83 27.29
N LEU A 33 -11.96 -17.24 26.81
CA LEU A 33 -12.26 -15.82 26.99
C LEU A 33 -12.47 -15.46 28.47
N TYR A 34 -13.11 -16.33 29.25
CA TYR A 34 -13.24 -16.13 30.70
C TYR A 34 -11.88 -16.12 31.39
N MET A 35 -10.97 -17.01 30.98
CA MET A 35 -9.60 -17.03 31.51
C MET A 35 -8.85 -15.74 31.14
N CYS A 36 -8.92 -15.30 29.88
CA CYS A 36 -8.29 -14.05 29.43
C CYS A 36 -8.81 -12.82 30.19
N LEU A 37 -10.11 -12.76 30.46
CA LEU A 37 -10.76 -11.63 31.14
C LEU A 37 -10.84 -11.78 32.67
N ARG A 38 -10.19 -12.82 33.23
CA ARG A 38 -10.17 -13.16 34.67
C ARG A 38 -11.57 -13.26 35.30
N LEU A 39 -12.51 -13.85 34.57
CA LEU A 39 -13.90 -14.05 34.98
C LEU A 39 -14.12 -15.41 35.65
N GLU A 40 -15.01 -15.46 36.64
CA GLU A 40 -15.50 -16.72 37.18
C GLU A 40 -16.48 -17.39 36.21
N TYR A 41 -16.19 -18.64 35.83
CA TYR A 41 -17.05 -19.43 34.94
C TYR A 41 -18.43 -19.68 35.56
N SER A 42 -19.46 -19.67 34.71
CA SER A 42 -20.84 -19.96 35.12
C SER A 42 -21.61 -20.60 33.96
N GLU A 43 -22.15 -21.81 34.19
CA GLU A 43 -22.91 -22.60 33.20
C GLU A 43 -24.24 -21.96 32.76
N THR A 44 -24.75 -20.97 33.51
CA THR A 44 -26.10 -20.43 33.32
C THR A 44 -26.08 -19.00 32.80
N GLN A 45 -25.99 -18.83 31.49
CA GLN A 45 -26.19 -17.52 30.87
C GLN A 45 -27.27 -17.56 29.81
N LYS A 46 -28.25 -16.67 29.95
CA LYS A 46 -29.17 -16.36 28.86
C LYS A 46 -28.34 -15.69 27.77
N LYS A 47 -28.33 -16.25 26.56
CA LYS A 47 -27.78 -15.58 25.37
C LYS A 47 -28.41 -14.19 25.29
N PRO A 48 -27.64 -13.10 25.52
CA PRO A 48 -28.18 -11.77 25.46
C PRO A 48 -28.66 -11.49 24.02
N ARG A 49 -29.68 -10.64 23.87
CA ARG A 49 -30.01 -10.08 22.55
C ARG A 49 -28.90 -9.10 22.20
N ILE A 50 -27.95 -9.56 21.40
CA ILE A 50 -26.83 -8.76 20.94
C ILE A 50 -27.25 -8.12 19.62
N SER A 51 -27.26 -6.79 19.56
CA SER A 51 -27.35 -6.04 18.31
C SER A 51 -26.08 -6.24 17.50
N ARG A 52 -26.14 -6.11 16.18
CA ARG A 52 -24.96 -6.16 15.30
C ARG A 52 -23.86 -5.26 15.85
N VAL A 53 -22.70 -5.84 16.16
CA VAL A 53 -21.53 -5.14 16.74
C VAL A 53 -20.47 -4.98 15.66
N ILE A 54 -19.83 -3.81 15.60
CA ILE A 54 -18.67 -3.54 14.75
C ILE A 54 -17.38 -3.66 15.56
N PHE A 55 -16.26 -3.98 14.91
CA PHE A 55 -14.96 -4.19 15.57
C PHE A 55 -14.60 -3.05 16.53
N SER A 56 -14.65 -1.79 16.09
CA SER A 56 -14.21 -0.64 16.88
C SER A 56 -14.97 -0.49 18.21
N ALA A 57 -16.31 -0.63 18.17
CA ALA A 57 -17.13 -0.56 19.36
C ALA A 57 -16.84 -1.71 20.34
N LEU A 58 -16.53 -2.90 19.80
CA LEU A 58 -16.19 -4.07 20.62
C LEU A 58 -14.80 -3.94 21.23
N ASP A 59 -13.82 -3.45 20.46
CA ASP A 59 -12.47 -3.16 20.93
C ASP A 59 -12.48 -2.12 22.06
N GLU A 60 -13.23 -1.02 21.89
CA GLU A 60 -13.42 -0.01 22.94
C GLU A 60 -14.03 -0.60 24.22
N GLU A 61 -15.03 -1.48 24.10
CA GLU A 61 -15.66 -2.14 25.25
C GLU A 61 -14.70 -3.10 25.96
N VAL A 62 -13.89 -3.87 25.23
CA VAL A 62 -12.84 -4.74 25.80
C VAL A 62 -11.80 -3.90 26.54
N ARG A 63 -11.32 -2.82 25.93
CA ARG A 63 -10.32 -1.91 26.53
C ARG A 63 -10.85 -1.23 27.79
N ALA A 64 -12.11 -0.77 27.74
CA ALA A 64 -12.75 -0.18 28.91
C ALA A 64 -12.90 -1.21 30.04
N TYR A 65 -13.26 -2.47 29.73
CA TYR A 65 -13.33 -3.53 30.74
C TYR A 65 -11.96 -3.84 31.36
N ILE A 66 -10.90 -3.93 30.56
CA ILE A 66 -9.51 -4.12 31.03
C ILE A 66 -9.12 -3.02 32.02
N LYS A 67 -9.41 -1.76 31.66
CA LYS A 67 -9.10 -0.60 32.50
C LYS A 67 -9.92 -0.55 33.79
N GLU A 68 -11.24 -0.80 33.73
CA GLU A 68 -12.12 -0.81 34.90
C GLU A 68 -11.72 -1.87 35.94
N ASN A 69 -11.17 -3.00 35.49
CA ASN A 69 -10.83 -4.14 36.35
C ASN A 69 -9.32 -4.26 36.65
N GLY A 70 -8.50 -3.29 36.22
CA GLY A 70 -7.05 -3.30 36.47
C GLY A 70 -6.36 -4.54 35.91
N LEU A 71 -6.81 -5.05 34.75
CA LEU A 71 -6.24 -6.28 34.17
C LEU A 71 -4.84 -6.05 33.57
N ASP A 72 -4.51 -4.80 33.27
CA ASP A 72 -3.20 -4.35 32.82
C ASP A 72 -2.79 -3.09 33.58
N GLU A 73 -2.00 -3.28 34.65
CA GLU A 73 -1.57 -2.20 35.55
C GLU A 73 -0.46 -1.32 34.97
N ASN A 74 0.25 -1.77 33.92
CA ASN A 74 1.46 -1.13 33.40
C ASN A 74 1.46 -0.91 31.88
N GLY A 75 0.43 -1.33 31.16
CA GLY A 75 0.35 -1.29 29.69
C GLY A 75 -0.93 -0.67 29.14
N SER A 76 -1.03 -0.71 27.82
CA SER A 76 -2.15 -0.18 27.02
C SER A 76 -3.37 -1.11 26.97
N GLY A 77 -3.29 -2.32 27.53
CA GLY A 77 -4.26 -3.40 27.36
C GLY A 77 -4.14 -4.16 26.03
N ASP A 78 -3.16 -3.82 25.18
CA ASP A 78 -3.07 -4.32 23.80
C ASP A 78 -2.85 -5.83 23.72
N GLU A 79 -2.05 -6.42 24.63
CA GLU A 79 -1.82 -7.87 24.66
C GLU A 79 -3.10 -8.65 24.96
N ILE A 80 -3.91 -8.17 25.92
CA ILE A 80 -5.17 -8.82 26.32
C ILE A 80 -6.20 -8.66 25.20
N VAL A 81 -6.31 -7.47 24.62
CA VAL A 81 -7.15 -7.21 23.44
C VAL A 81 -6.80 -8.18 22.31
N SER A 82 -5.51 -8.28 21.97
CA SER A 82 -5.06 -9.15 20.89
C SER A 82 -5.32 -10.62 21.21
N CYS A 83 -5.10 -11.08 22.46
CA CYS A 83 -5.48 -12.43 22.87
C CYS A 83 -6.99 -12.69 22.71
N VAL A 84 -7.83 -11.75 23.12
CA VAL A 84 -9.31 -11.87 23.03
C VAL A 84 -9.75 -12.00 21.58
N PHE A 85 -9.28 -11.11 20.69
CA PHE A 85 -9.63 -11.18 19.26
C PHE A 85 -8.97 -12.37 18.55
N GLY A 86 -7.78 -12.78 18.99
CA GLY A 86 -7.07 -13.94 18.47
C GLY A 86 -7.77 -15.25 18.75
N LEU A 87 -8.44 -15.38 19.91
CA LEU A 87 -9.24 -16.54 20.27
C LEU A 87 -10.47 -16.72 19.37
N ILE A 88 -11.16 -15.63 19.03
CA ILE A 88 -12.37 -15.68 18.18
C ILE A 88 -12.05 -15.64 16.68
N THR A 89 -10.78 -15.49 16.32
CA THR A 89 -10.28 -15.57 14.94
C THR A 89 -9.99 -17.03 14.58
N PRO A 90 -10.41 -17.54 13.40
CA PRO A 90 -10.09 -18.89 12.99
C PRO A 90 -8.58 -19.18 12.99
N LEU A 91 -8.24 -20.44 13.22
CA LEU A 91 -6.86 -20.91 13.15
C LEU A 91 -6.28 -20.71 11.74
N PRO A 92 -4.95 -20.53 11.59
CA PRO A 92 -4.31 -20.41 10.29
C PRO A 92 -4.68 -21.54 9.31
N SER A 93 -4.82 -22.78 9.81
CA SER A 93 -5.23 -23.94 9.02
C SER A 93 -6.65 -23.82 8.46
N ALA A 94 -7.58 -23.27 9.23
CA ALA A 94 -8.96 -23.03 8.80
C ALA A 94 -9.02 -21.92 7.74
N ILE A 95 -8.31 -20.80 7.96
CA ILE A 95 -8.22 -19.71 6.98
C ILE A 95 -7.64 -20.22 5.67
N ASN A 96 -6.52 -20.93 5.71
CA ASN A 96 -5.89 -21.51 4.53
C ASN A 96 -6.81 -22.48 3.78
N LYS A 97 -7.54 -23.33 4.50
CA LYS A 97 -8.51 -24.27 3.90
C LYS A 97 -9.67 -23.54 3.23
N THR A 98 -10.24 -22.54 3.89
CA THR A 98 -11.36 -21.74 3.36
C THR A 98 -10.91 -20.94 2.16
N PHE A 99 -9.77 -20.26 2.24
CA PHE A 99 -9.19 -19.50 1.14
C PHE A 99 -8.98 -20.36 -0.11
N LYS A 100 -8.33 -21.53 0.02
CA LYS A 100 -8.14 -22.49 -1.08
C LYS A 100 -9.47 -22.97 -1.65
N THR A 101 -10.43 -23.30 -0.78
CA THR A 101 -11.76 -23.75 -1.21
C THR A 101 -12.52 -22.67 -2.00
N LEU A 102 -12.50 -21.42 -1.53
CA LEU A 102 -13.14 -20.29 -2.22
C LEU A 102 -12.46 -20.01 -3.55
N ARG A 103 -11.13 -20.11 -3.59
CA ARG A 103 -10.33 -19.91 -4.80
C ARG A 103 -10.65 -20.94 -5.89
N GLU A 104 -10.77 -22.21 -5.49
CA GLU A 104 -11.03 -23.34 -6.39
C GLU A 104 -12.49 -23.40 -6.85
N ARG A 105 -13.44 -23.14 -5.94
CA ARG A 105 -14.88 -23.35 -6.20
C ARG A 105 -15.62 -22.10 -6.66
N MET A 106 -15.06 -20.91 -6.42
CA MET A 106 -15.69 -19.65 -6.76
C MET A 106 -14.78 -18.80 -7.66
N SER A 107 -13.82 -18.08 -7.08
CA SER A 107 -12.90 -17.21 -7.82
C SER A 107 -11.76 -16.75 -6.93
N ALA A 108 -10.69 -16.23 -7.54
CA ALA A 108 -9.62 -15.56 -6.82
C ALA A 108 -10.13 -14.39 -5.98
N GLN A 109 -10.92 -13.50 -6.58
CA GLN A 109 -11.46 -12.33 -5.89
C GLN A 109 -12.24 -12.73 -4.63
N LYS A 110 -13.07 -13.77 -4.69
CA LYS A 110 -13.83 -14.24 -3.51
C LYS A 110 -12.95 -14.75 -2.38
N ALA A 111 -11.83 -15.38 -2.70
CA ALA A 111 -10.88 -15.85 -1.68
C ALA A 111 -10.13 -14.67 -1.04
N CYS A 112 -9.68 -13.73 -1.86
CA CYS A 112 -9.01 -12.49 -1.43
C CYS A 112 -9.93 -11.62 -0.57
N ASP A 113 -11.17 -11.37 -1.01
CA ASP A 113 -12.18 -10.62 -0.25
C ASP A 113 -12.48 -11.27 1.10
N TYR A 114 -12.65 -12.60 1.14
CA TYR A 114 -12.85 -13.33 2.40
C TYR A 114 -11.69 -13.09 3.37
N PHE A 115 -10.46 -13.18 2.88
CA PHE A 115 -9.27 -13.04 3.69
C PHE A 115 -9.09 -11.61 4.18
N TYR A 116 -9.26 -10.61 3.30
CA TYR A 116 -9.24 -9.19 3.63
C TYR A 116 -10.27 -8.85 4.71
N GLU A 117 -11.53 -9.25 4.54
CA GLU A 117 -12.59 -8.98 5.51
C GLU A 117 -12.32 -9.68 6.85
N THR A 118 -11.74 -10.88 6.84
CA THR A 118 -11.36 -11.57 8.09
C THR A 118 -10.28 -10.78 8.84
N GLU A 119 -9.25 -10.30 8.14
CA GLU A 119 -8.15 -9.51 8.72
C GLU A 119 -8.59 -8.09 9.14
N ARG A 120 -9.59 -7.51 8.48
CA ARG A 120 -10.23 -6.27 8.94
C ARG A 120 -11.07 -6.50 10.19
N ASN A 121 -11.87 -7.56 10.19
CA ASN A 121 -12.80 -7.85 11.29
C ASN A 121 -12.11 -8.35 12.56
N ASN A 122 -10.87 -8.84 12.48
CA ASN A 122 -10.09 -9.21 13.67
C ASN A 122 -9.16 -8.09 14.17
N GLY A 123 -9.19 -6.92 13.52
CA GLY A 123 -8.36 -5.77 13.88
C GLY A 123 -6.91 -5.87 13.44
N PHE A 124 -6.57 -6.79 12.53
CA PHE A 124 -5.22 -6.84 11.96
C PHE A 124 -4.99 -5.69 10.97
N ILE A 125 -6.01 -5.35 10.16
CA ILE A 125 -5.99 -4.20 9.24
C ILE A 125 -6.74 -3.04 9.88
N SER A 126 -6.07 -1.89 10.00
CA SER A 126 -6.72 -0.68 10.51
C SER A 126 -7.80 -0.18 9.53
N PRO A 127 -8.98 0.23 10.01
CA PRO A 127 -10.02 0.76 9.15
C PRO A 127 -9.58 2.12 8.60
N VAL A 128 -9.37 2.22 7.29
CA VAL A 128 -9.13 3.50 6.61
C VAL A 128 -10.12 3.68 5.46
N LYS A 129 -10.58 4.91 5.21
CA LYS A 129 -11.32 5.20 3.98
C LYS A 129 -10.36 5.82 2.99
N PHE A 130 -10.44 5.34 1.75
CA PHE A 130 -9.71 5.87 0.61
C PHE A 130 -10.68 6.71 -0.23
N ALA A 131 -10.29 7.92 -0.59
CA ALA A 131 -11.05 8.84 -1.43
C ALA A 131 -10.13 9.40 -2.52
N ARG A 132 -10.53 9.28 -3.78
CA ARG A 132 -9.71 9.68 -4.92
C ARG A 132 -9.95 11.15 -5.27
N ILE A 133 -8.89 11.95 -5.36
CA ILE A 133 -8.88 13.29 -5.97
C ILE A 133 -8.27 13.16 -7.37
N GLU A 134 -9.06 13.49 -8.39
CA GLU A 134 -8.64 13.51 -9.80
C GLU A 134 -8.45 14.96 -10.28
N THR A 135 -7.36 15.24 -11.00
CA THR A 135 -7.21 16.50 -11.76
C THR A 135 -7.12 16.22 -13.26
N LYS A 136 -7.52 17.23 -14.06
CA LYS A 136 -7.67 17.07 -15.51
C LYS A 136 -6.36 17.21 -16.30
N ASN A 137 -5.31 17.77 -15.69
CA ASN A 137 -4.11 18.22 -16.39
C ASN A 137 -2.80 17.61 -15.89
N HIS A 138 -2.81 16.88 -14.77
CA HIS A 138 -1.59 16.28 -14.22
C HIS A 138 -1.48 14.82 -14.62
N TYR A 139 -0.39 14.48 -15.29
CA TYR A 139 -0.11 13.14 -15.81
C TYR A 139 0.48 12.19 -14.74
N SER A 140 0.83 12.69 -13.56
CA SER A 140 1.80 12.06 -12.65
C SER A 140 1.31 11.79 -11.23
N SER A 141 0.00 11.87 -10.99
CA SER A 141 -0.51 11.68 -9.63
C SER A 141 -2.02 11.40 -9.62
N GLU A 142 -2.40 10.31 -8.98
CA GLU A 142 -3.74 10.18 -8.42
C GLU A 142 -3.57 10.43 -6.93
N LEU A 143 -4.11 11.55 -6.44
CA LEU A 143 -4.15 11.77 -5.00
C LEU A 143 -5.24 10.87 -4.43
N TYR A 144 -4.87 10.01 -3.50
CA TYR A 144 -5.83 9.27 -2.69
C TYR A 144 -5.83 9.88 -1.28
N VAL A 145 -6.85 10.66 -0.98
CA VAL A 145 -7.21 11.12 0.37
C VAL A 145 -7.59 9.92 1.20
N MET A 146 -6.78 9.63 2.21
CA MET A 146 -7.20 8.75 3.29
C MET A 146 -8.09 9.56 4.24
N ASP A 147 -9.41 9.48 4.10
CA ASP A 147 -10.35 10.09 5.07
C ASP A 147 -10.62 9.08 6.19
N GLY A 148 -9.80 9.09 7.24
CA GLY A 148 -10.04 8.20 8.38
C GLY A 148 -9.00 8.35 9.47
N GLU A 149 -9.48 8.30 10.71
CA GLU A 149 -8.64 8.27 11.91
C GLU A 149 -7.59 7.17 11.81
N TYR A 150 -6.31 7.55 11.86
CA TYR A 150 -5.24 6.59 12.08
C TYR A 150 -5.42 5.93 13.45
N VAL A 151 -6.08 4.77 13.48
CA VAL A 151 -6.09 3.92 14.65
C VAL A 151 -4.70 3.26 14.74
N LYS A 152 -3.85 3.91 15.55
CA LYS A 152 -2.58 3.47 16.15
C LYS A 152 -2.06 2.09 15.71
N LYS A 153 -0.81 2.05 15.23
CA LYS A 153 -0.01 0.87 14.83
C LYS A 153 -0.52 -0.47 15.39
N PRO A 154 -1.00 -1.38 14.52
CA PRO A 154 -1.33 -2.77 14.88
C PRO A 154 -0.13 -3.62 15.28
N THR A 155 1.09 -3.07 15.40
CA THR A 155 2.31 -3.84 15.64
C THR A 155 2.26 -4.65 16.93
N ASP A 156 1.57 -4.16 17.97
CA ASP A 156 1.39 -4.91 19.22
C ASP A 156 0.27 -5.98 19.09
N ILE A 157 -0.71 -5.75 18.20
CA ILE A 157 -1.80 -6.70 17.89
C ILE A 157 -1.27 -7.87 17.04
N ALA A 158 -0.42 -7.59 16.06
CA ALA A 158 0.25 -8.60 15.22
C ALA A 158 1.17 -9.53 16.03
N ALA A 159 1.82 -9.00 17.08
CA ALA A 159 2.75 -9.74 17.94
C ALA A 159 2.09 -10.85 18.77
N CYS A 160 0.78 -10.74 19.09
CA CYS A 160 0.07 -11.75 19.88
C CYS A 160 -0.78 -12.72 19.05
N GLY A 161 -0.55 -12.79 17.74
CA GLY A 161 -1.12 -13.83 16.90
C GLY A 161 -2.51 -13.52 16.35
N ASN A 162 -2.77 -12.29 15.91
CA ASN A 162 -3.85 -12.00 14.94
C ASN A 162 -3.39 -12.07 13.48
N TYR A 163 -2.08 -12.12 13.25
CA TYR A 163 -1.49 -12.37 11.94
C TYR A 163 -1.87 -13.79 11.44
N ARG A 164 -2.47 -13.87 10.25
CA ARG A 164 -2.98 -15.13 9.67
C ARG A 164 -2.61 -15.27 8.20
N GLY A 165 -1.31 -15.32 7.90
CA GLY A 165 -0.85 -15.51 6.54
C GLY A 165 -1.40 -16.77 5.85
N VAL A 166 -1.68 -16.63 4.56
CA VAL A 166 -2.01 -17.74 3.65
C VAL A 166 -0.70 -18.35 3.14
N SER A 167 -0.51 -19.64 3.39
CA SER A 167 0.63 -20.42 2.90
C SER A 167 0.36 -20.92 1.48
N LEU A 168 1.21 -20.48 0.57
CA LEU A 168 1.19 -20.80 -0.85
C LEU A 168 2.48 -21.56 -1.21
N SER A 169 2.42 -22.42 -2.23
CA SER A 169 3.59 -23.12 -2.74
C SER A 169 3.53 -23.15 -4.26
N PHE A 170 4.59 -22.67 -4.90
CA PHE A 170 4.73 -22.58 -6.35
C PHE A 170 6.07 -23.19 -6.73
N ASP A 171 6.07 -24.20 -7.61
CA ASP A 171 7.28 -24.87 -8.12
C ASP A 171 8.26 -25.33 -7.02
N GLY A 172 7.72 -25.78 -5.88
CA GLY A 172 8.52 -26.25 -4.74
C GLY A 172 9.07 -25.15 -3.84
N LYS A 173 8.73 -23.89 -4.10
CA LYS A 173 9.00 -22.74 -3.21
C LYS A 173 7.76 -22.35 -2.44
N ASP A 174 7.95 -22.15 -1.14
CA ASP A 174 6.88 -21.73 -0.25
C ASP A 174 6.85 -20.20 -0.11
N PHE A 175 5.65 -19.64 -0.03
CA PHE A 175 5.38 -18.23 0.15
C PHE A 175 4.30 -18.02 1.20
N CYS A 176 4.34 -16.87 1.85
CA CYS A 176 3.32 -16.39 2.77
C CYS A 176 2.67 -15.14 2.20
N PHE A 177 1.37 -15.18 1.97
CA PHE A 177 0.54 -14.05 1.52
C PHE A 177 -0.27 -13.48 2.68
N TYR A 178 -0.27 -12.15 2.85
CA TYR A 178 -0.98 -11.44 3.91
C TYR A 178 -1.23 -9.98 3.52
N TYR A 179 -2.31 -9.36 4.01
CA TYR A 179 -2.54 -7.93 3.80
C TYR A 179 -1.64 -7.07 4.70
N ALA A 180 -1.43 -5.82 4.32
CA ALA A 180 -0.67 -4.88 5.13
C ALA A 180 -1.52 -4.44 6.34
N PRO A 181 -0.99 -4.47 7.57
CA PRO A 181 -1.73 -4.00 8.75
C PRO A 181 -1.96 -2.47 8.71
N ASP A 182 -0.94 -1.74 8.25
CA ASP A 182 -0.96 -0.31 7.98
C ASP A 182 -0.96 -0.11 6.47
N GLU A 183 -2.15 -0.04 5.85
CA GLU A 183 -2.29 0.12 4.41
C GLU A 183 -1.94 1.55 3.95
N ASP A 184 -0.99 1.68 3.03
CA ASP A 184 -0.82 2.90 2.23
C ASP A 184 -2.05 3.07 1.33
N PHE A 185 -2.50 2.00 0.67
CA PHE A 185 -3.63 1.96 -0.27
C PHE A 185 -4.55 0.75 -0.03
N GLU A 186 -5.82 0.85 -0.44
CA GLU A 186 -6.84 -0.18 -0.17
C GLU A 186 -6.38 -1.54 -0.67
N LYS A 187 -6.44 -2.55 0.20
CA LYS A 187 -6.04 -3.93 -0.11
C LYS A 187 -4.57 -4.06 -0.49
N GLN A 188 -3.70 -3.24 0.10
CA GLN A 188 -2.26 -3.47 0.02
C GLN A 188 -1.92 -4.79 0.70
N ALA A 189 -1.09 -5.60 0.04
CA ALA A 189 -0.68 -6.89 0.58
C ALA A 189 0.80 -7.18 0.31
N PHE A 190 1.27 -8.31 0.84
CA PHE A 190 2.63 -8.77 0.68
C PHE A 190 2.68 -10.26 0.33
N LEU A 191 3.68 -10.63 -0.46
CA LEU A 191 4.07 -12.01 -0.73
C LEU A 191 5.53 -12.22 -0.29
N THR A 192 5.73 -13.05 0.72
CA THR A 192 7.04 -13.24 1.37
C THR A 192 7.53 -14.67 1.17
N PRO A 193 8.69 -14.92 0.54
CA PRO A 193 9.29 -16.25 0.45
C PRO A 193 9.46 -16.89 1.84
N GLN A 194 9.40 -18.22 1.91
CA GLN A 194 9.61 -19.01 3.12
C GLN A 194 10.76 -20.02 2.91
N PRO A 195 11.80 -20.04 3.78
CA PRO A 195 12.00 -19.13 4.91
C PRO A 195 12.19 -17.67 4.46
N LYS A 196 11.90 -16.74 5.36
CA LYS A 196 12.01 -15.31 5.08
C LYS A 196 13.47 -14.94 4.78
N GLU A 197 13.74 -14.56 3.54
CA GLU A 197 15.06 -14.15 3.08
C GLU A 197 14.98 -13.03 2.06
N SER A 198 16.05 -12.25 1.98
CA SER A 198 16.25 -11.26 0.93
C SER A 198 16.47 -11.95 -0.42
N PHE A 199 15.89 -11.42 -1.50
CA PHE A 199 16.00 -12.03 -2.82
C PHE A 199 16.33 -11.07 -3.97
N PRO A 200 17.08 -11.50 -5.00
CA PRO A 200 17.27 -10.73 -6.23
C PRO A 200 16.03 -10.81 -7.14
N LEU A 201 15.89 -9.88 -8.09
CA LEU A 201 14.90 -9.96 -9.17
C LEU A 201 15.48 -10.68 -10.38
N ASN A 202 15.66 -11.99 -10.23
CA ASN A 202 16.03 -12.91 -11.29
C ASN A 202 14.80 -13.71 -11.78
N ASP A 203 15.02 -14.60 -12.76
CA ASP A 203 13.96 -15.42 -13.35
C ASP A 203 13.16 -16.19 -12.29
N GLU A 204 13.85 -16.79 -11.31
CA GLU A 204 13.26 -17.62 -10.26
C GLU A 204 12.25 -16.85 -9.38
N TYR A 205 12.56 -15.61 -9.01
CA TYR A 205 11.71 -14.79 -8.16
C TYR A 205 10.61 -14.07 -8.93
N LEU A 206 10.88 -13.61 -10.16
CA LEU A 206 9.84 -13.07 -11.03
C LEU A 206 8.84 -14.16 -11.44
N ASP A 207 9.31 -15.40 -11.67
CA ASP A 207 8.43 -16.53 -11.91
C ASP A 207 7.56 -16.86 -10.69
N GLY A 208 8.12 -16.88 -9.49
CA GLY A 208 7.34 -17.01 -8.26
C GLY A 208 6.25 -15.94 -8.13
N LEU A 209 6.56 -14.69 -8.48
CA LEU A 209 5.60 -13.59 -8.48
C LEU A 209 4.51 -13.78 -9.54
N PHE A 210 4.86 -14.17 -10.77
CA PHE A 210 3.86 -14.42 -11.81
C PHE A 210 2.99 -15.65 -11.50
N ASN A 211 3.54 -16.69 -10.88
CA ASN A 211 2.75 -17.81 -10.37
C ASN A 211 1.70 -17.33 -9.36
N PHE A 212 2.06 -16.40 -8.47
CA PHE A 212 1.09 -15.75 -7.59
C PHE A 212 0.07 -14.92 -8.35
N ILE A 213 0.48 -14.10 -9.33
CA ILE A 213 -0.44 -13.27 -10.11
C ILE A 213 -1.42 -14.14 -10.92
N GLU A 214 -0.99 -15.25 -11.49
CA GLU A 214 -1.89 -16.22 -12.14
C GLU A 214 -2.83 -16.87 -11.13
N TYR A 215 -2.33 -17.14 -9.91
CA TYR A 215 -3.15 -17.63 -8.82
C TYR A 215 -4.16 -16.57 -8.36
N ALA A 216 -3.81 -15.31 -8.25
CA ALA A 216 -4.66 -14.21 -7.79
C ALA A 216 -4.59 -13.01 -8.76
N PRO A 217 -5.23 -13.09 -9.96
CA PRO A 217 -5.06 -12.11 -11.03
C PRO A 217 -5.69 -10.75 -10.76
N CYS A 218 -6.38 -10.60 -9.63
CA CYS A 218 -6.80 -9.29 -9.12
C CYS A 218 -5.63 -8.45 -8.62
N PHE A 219 -4.46 -9.05 -8.36
CA PHE A 219 -3.27 -8.35 -7.87
C PHE A 219 -2.26 -8.04 -8.98
N TYR A 220 -1.68 -6.84 -8.93
CA TYR A 220 -0.31 -6.63 -9.40
C TYR A 220 0.67 -6.91 -8.27
N GLY A 221 1.93 -7.16 -8.61
CA GLY A 221 3.02 -7.33 -7.66
C GLY A 221 4.22 -6.47 -7.98
N ALA A 222 4.98 -6.06 -6.96
CA ALA A 222 6.10 -5.16 -7.12
C ALA A 222 7.24 -5.49 -6.15
N ALA A 223 8.47 -5.28 -6.62
CA ALA A 223 9.66 -5.34 -5.81
C ALA A 223 10.77 -4.48 -6.40
N THR A 224 11.74 -4.11 -5.57
CA THR A 224 12.86 -3.24 -5.99
C THR A 224 14.18 -3.87 -5.64
N VAL A 225 15.16 -3.64 -6.51
CA VAL A 225 16.56 -4.02 -6.28
C VAL A 225 17.48 -2.83 -6.54
N ALA A 226 18.65 -2.87 -5.91
CA ALA A 226 19.66 -1.81 -6.00
C ALA A 226 21.07 -2.39 -6.13
N LYS A 227 21.99 -1.58 -6.65
CA LYS A 227 23.43 -1.92 -6.78
C LYS A 227 24.21 -1.90 -5.45
N VAL A 228 23.65 -1.32 -4.37
CA VAL A 228 24.40 -1.11 -3.11
C VAL A 228 24.76 -2.45 -2.44
N SER A 229 26.04 -2.81 -2.55
CA SER A 229 26.76 -3.87 -1.81
C SER A 229 25.96 -5.11 -1.38
N GLY A 230 25.48 -5.90 -2.35
CA GLY A 230 25.24 -7.34 -2.15
C GLY A 230 24.15 -7.74 -1.15
N THR A 231 23.26 -6.83 -0.74
CA THR A 231 22.10 -7.18 0.11
C THR A 231 20.83 -6.86 -0.65
N PRO A 232 20.01 -7.84 -1.03
CA PRO A 232 18.68 -7.54 -1.52
C PRO A 232 17.88 -6.86 -0.40
N MET A 233 17.40 -5.65 -0.68
CA MET A 233 16.81 -4.78 0.35
C MET A 233 15.37 -5.16 0.71
N TYR A 234 14.76 -6.09 -0.03
CA TYR A 234 13.42 -6.57 0.21
C TYR A 234 13.40 -8.08 0.43
N ASP A 235 12.65 -8.46 1.45
CA ASP A 235 12.35 -9.82 1.87
C ASP A 235 10.94 -10.25 1.44
N ARG A 236 10.24 -9.40 0.67
CA ARG A 236 8.86 -9.59 0.21
C ARG A 236 8.54 -8.77 -1.04
N PHE A 237 7.59 -9.26 -1.83
CA PHE A 237 6.91 -8.47 -2.85
C PHE A 237 5.78 -7.66 -2.20
N MET A 238 5.59 -6.42 -2.64
CA MET A 238 4.37 -5.66 -2.39
C MET A 238 3.33 -6.04 -3.43
N LEU A 239 2.06 -6.11 -3.04
CA LEU A 239 0.94 -6.45 -3.89
C LEU A 239 -0.15 -5.39 -3.75
N GLY A 240 -0.92 -5.15 -4.81
CA GLY A 240 -2.16 -4.36 -4.73
C GLY A 240 -3.21 -4.74 -5.76
N GLU A 241 -4.48 -4.46 -5.46
CA GLU A 241 -5.59 -4.73 -6.39
C GLU A 241 -5.91 -3.54 -7.31
N ASN A 242 -5.71 -2.31 -6.82
CA ASN A 242 -6.06 -1.10 -7.56
C ASN A 242 -4.94 -0.66 -8.49
N PRO A 243 -5.22 -0.37 -9.78
CA PRO A 243 -4.17 0.03 -10.71
C PRO A 243 -3.53 1.34 -10.26
N LEU A 244 -2.21 1.33 -10.11
CA LEU A 244 -1.45 2.54 -9.80
C LEU A 244 -1.37 3.45 -11.05
N PRO A 245 -1.31 4.79 -10.87
CA PRO A 245 -1.19 5.76 -11.97
C PRO A 245 -0.11 5.42 -12.99
N ALA A 246 1.10 5.08 -12.52
CA ALA A 246 2.21 4.70 -13.40
C ALA A 246 1.88 3.49 -14.28
N LEU A 247 1.08 2.53 -13.79
CA LEU A 247 0.69 1.34 -14.55
C LEU A 247 -0.40 1.63 -15.59
N SER A 248 -1.02 2.81 -15.52
CA SER A 248 -2.05 3.30 -16.43
C SER A 248 -1.53 4.32 -17.45
N SER A 249 -0.27 4.76 -17.31
CA SER A 249 0.40 5.68 -18.23
C SER A 249 0.43 5.13 -19.66
N LYS A 250 0.41 6.03 -20.65
CA LYS A 250 0.48 5.67 -22.07
C LYS A 250 1.93 5.47 -22.49
N ILE A 251 2.16 4.60 -23.47
CA ILE A 251 3.48 4.51 -24.13
C ILE A 251 3.71 5.78 -24.95
N LYS A 252 4.75 6.54 -24.61
CA LYS A 252 5.20 7.76 -25.30
C LYS A 252 6.11 7.44 -26.49
N ARG A 253 6.94 6.41 -26.35
CA ARG A 253 7.87 5.94 -27.39
C ARG A 253 7.90 4.43 -27.44
N LEU A 254 7.56 3.87 -28.60
CA LEU A 254 7.67 2.44 -28.85
C LEU A 254 9.14 2.03 -28.99
N MET A 255 9.44 0.82 -28.56
CA MET A 255 10.75 0.20 -28.67
C MET A 255 10.62 -1.24 -29.17
N THR A 256 11.69 -1.73 -29.79
CA THR A 256 11.78 -3.12 -30.27
C THR A 256 13.07 -3.76 -29.78
N CYS A 257 13.02 -5.07 -29.52
CA CYS A 257 14.21 -5.88 -29.26
C CYS A 257 14.24 -7.05 -30.25
N GLU A 258 15.25 -7.09 -31.13
CA GLU A 258 15.36 -8.13 -32.17
C GLU A 258 15.50 -9.54 -31.57
N ALA A 259 16.11 -9.66 -30.39
CA ALA A 259 16.26 -10.93 -29.68
C ALA A 259 14.94 -11.45 -29.07
N TYR A 260 13.96 -10.56 -28.85
CA TYR A 260 12.68 -10.85 -28.22
C TYR A 260 11.52 -10.25 -29.05
N PRO A 261 11.28 -10.76 -30.26
CA PRO A 261 10.33 -10.16 -31.21
C PRO A 261 8.86 -10.26 -30.75
N ASP A 262 8.55 -11.12 -29.78
CA ASP A 262 7.23 -11.31 -29.18
C ASP A 262 6.99 -10.42 -27.94
N VAL A 263 7.97 -9.62 -27.53
CA VAL A 263 7.84 -8.65 -26.44
C VAL A 263 7.68 -7.25 -27.02
N GLU A 264 6.52 -6.63 -26.78
CA GLU A 264 6.37 -5.20 -27.07
C GLU A 264 6.98 -4.41 -25.93
N ALA A 265 7.80 -3.43 -26.28
CA ALA A 265 8.48 -2.56 -25.34
C ALA A 265 8.13 -1.09 -25.62
N GLY A 266 8.12 -0.26 -24.58
CA GLY A 266 7.94 1.17 -24.76
C GLY A 266 8.30 1.96 -23.51
N ILE A 267 8.78 3.18 -23.74
CA ILE A 267 8.95 4.19 -22.69
C ILE A 267 7.58 4.83 -22.46
N THR A 268 7.11 4.88 -21.21
CA THR A 268 5.82 5.49 -20.93
C THR A 268 5.93 6.99 -20.68
N ASP A 269 4.78 7.66 -20.69
CA ASP A 269 4.64 9.06 -20.33
C ASP A 269 4.42 9.16 -18.80
N TRP A 270 5.45 8.80 -18.04
CA TRP A 270 5.48 8.87 -16.57
C TRP A 270 6.69 9.67 -16.09
N GLY A 271 6.54 10.43 -15.00
CA GLY A 271 7.56 11.37 -14.50
C GLY A 271 8.86 10.72 -13.99
N VAL A 272 8.86 9.41 -13.77
CA VAL A 272 10.06 8.60 -13.54
C VAL A 272 10.24 7.69 -14.74
N ASN A 273 11.45 7.66 -15.32
CA ASN A 273 11.71 6.82 -16.51
C ASN A 273 11.26 5.40 -16.26
N ASP A 274 10.36 4.95 -17.12
CA ASP A 274 9.86 3.60 -17.08
C ASP A 274 9.96 2.92 -18.44
N LEU A 275 10.28 1.64 -18.38
CA LEU A 275 10.22 0.75 -19.53
C LEU A 275 9.08 -0.24 -19.26
N ARG A 276 8.02 -0.14 -20.06
CA ARG A 276 6.95 -1.14 -20.08
C ARG A 276 7.29 -2.22 -21.08
N LEU A 277 7.38 -3.46 -20.59
CA LEU A 277 7.51 -4.67 -21.38
C LEU A 277 6.21 -5.46 -21.28
N SER A 278 5.75 -6.03 -22.39
CA SER A 278 4.53 -6.84 -22.36
C SER A 278 4.49 -7.91 -23.45
N SER A 279 4.02 -9.11 -23.09
CA SER A 279 3.94 -10.26 -24.00
C SER A 279 2.87 -11.26 -23.55
N TYR A 280 2.41 -12.10 -24.47
CA TYR A 280 1.65 -13.31 -24.15
C TYR A 280 2.55 -14.46 -23.71
N ASN A 281 3.86 -14.34 -23.93
CA ASN A 281 4.85 -15.33 -23.55
C ASN A 281 5.61 -14.85 -22.31
N ARG A 282 5.21 -15.37 -21.15
CA ARG A 282 5.85 -15.05 -19.87
C ARG A 282 7.36 -15.30 -19.86
N ASN A 283 7.82 -16.38 -20.49
CA ASN A 283 9.23 -16.78 -20.44
C ASN A 283 10.15 -15.77 -21.14
N THR A 284 9.77 -15.28 -22.32
CA THR A 284 10.56 -14.27 -23.05
C THR A 284 10.47 -12.90 -22.37
N LEU A 285 9.30 -12.56 -21.82
CA LEU A 285 9.11 -11.34 -21.05
C LEU A 285 10.00 -11.28 -19.80
N VAL A 286 9.97 -12.33 -18.97
CA VAL A 286 10.78 -12.42 -17.74
C VAL A 286 12.26 -12.34 -18.09
N LYS A 287 12.70 -13.08 -19.11
CA LYS A 287 14.10 -13.08 -19.52
C LYS A 287 14.61 -11.71 -19.95
N LEU A 288 13.89 -11.00 -20.82
CA LEU A 288 14.27 -9.64 -21.23
C LEU A 288 14.27 -8.66 -20.04
N ALA A 289 13.29 -8.77 -19.13
CA ALA A 289 13.24 -7.93 -17.94
C ALA A 289 14.44 -8.19 -17.01
N CYS A 290 14.80 -9.45 -16.74
CA CYS A 290 15.94 -9.81 -15.93
C CYS A 290 17.28 -9.38 -16.57
N GLU A 291 17.44 -9.56 -17.87
CA GLU A 291 18.62 -9.04 -18.60
C GLU A 291 18.71 -7.51 -18.46
N THR A 292 17.59 -6.79 -18.60
CA THR A 292 17.54 -5.33 -18.44
C THR A 292 17.87 -4.90 -17.01
N ILE A 293 17.31 -5.55 -16.00
CA ILE A 293 17.59 -5.28 -14.57
C ILE A 293 19.07 -5.53 -14.26
N ALA A 294 19.63 -6.67 -14.68
CA ALA A 294 21.03 -7.00 -14.44
C ALA A 294 21.97 -6.00 -15.11
N SER A 295 21.70 -5.65 -16.36
CA SER A 295 22.44 -4.61 -17.07
C SER A 295 22.33 -3.26 -16.37
N TRP A 296 21.14 -2.86 -15.91
CA TRP A 296 20.93 -1.63 -15.15
C TRP A 296 21.79 -1.56 -13.88
N GLN A 297 21.79 -2.64 -13.10
CA GLN A 297 22.60 -2.75 -11.88
C GLN A 297 24.10 -2.72 -12.17
N SER A 298 24.53 -3.20 -13.33
CA SER A 298 25.94 -3.18 -13.74
C SER A 298 26.36 -1.88 -14.43
N TYR A 299 25.42 -1.08 -14.93
CA TYR A 299 25.70 0.10 -15.76
C TYR A 299 26.48 1.15 -14.98
N THR A 300 27.44 1.78 -15.67
CA THR A 300 28.28 2.88 -15.16
C THR A 300 28.46 3.89 -16.29
N GLU A 301 28.21 5.16 -16.01
CA GLU A 301 28.47 6.25 -16.96
C GLU A 301 29.83 6.89 -16.71
N GLU A 302 30.48 7.37 -17.76
CA GLU A 302 31.70 8.17 -17.62
C GLU A 302 31.38 9.47 -16.86
N GLY A 303 32.05 9.70 -15.73
CA GLY A 303 31.84 10.87 -14.86
C GLY A 303 30.87 10.65 -13.69
N ASP A 304 30.29 9.46 -13.56
CA ASP A 304 29.48 9.04 -12.40
C ASP A 304 30.41 8.45 -11.31
N GLU A 305 31.29 9.30 -10.75
CA GLU A 305 32.28 8.89 -9.72
C GLU A 305 31.63 8.42 -8.42
N GLU A 306 30.37 8.77 -8.18
CA GLU A 306 29.65 8.40 -6.96
C GLU A 306 28.98 7.01 -7.07
N ASN A 307 28.47 6.56 -8.22
CA ASN A 307 27.89 5.21 -8.41
C ASN A 307 26.89 4.79 -7.30
N LEU A 308 26.32 5.77 -6.61
CA LEU A 308 25.45 5.61 -5.48
C LEU A 308 24.03 5.60 -6.05
N SER A 309 23.31 4.49 -5.84
CA SER A 309 21.88 4.30 -6.11
C SER A 309 21.38 4.17 -7.56
N ARG A 310 21.60 3.00 -8.17
CA ARG A 310 20.80 2.51 -9.33
C ARG A 310 19.73 1.56 -8.86
N TYR A 311 18.60 2.10 -8.45
CA TYR A 311 17.44 1.30 -8.09
C TYR A 311 16.60 1.02 -9.32
N VAL A 312 15.96 -0.15 -9.33
CA VAL A 312 14.89 -0.47 -10.28
C VAL A 312 13.76 -1.14 -9.53
N THR A 313 12.55 -0.62 -9.73
CA THR A 313 11.33 -1.25 -9.22
C THR A 313 10.60 -1.91 -10.38
N ALA A 314 10.37 -3.21 -10.27
CA ALA A 314 9.61 -3.97 -11.24
C ALA A 314 8.17 -4.13 -10.74
N PHE A 315 7.19 -3.73 -11.55
CA PHE A 315 5.78 -4.05 -11.34
C PHE A 315 5.33 -5.09 -12.35
N CYS A 316 4.82 -6.21 -11.87
CA CYS A 316 4.32 -7.33 -12.66
C CYS A 316 2.81 -7.40 -12.55
N ARG A 317 2.11 -7.62 -13.67
CA ARG A 317 0.66 -7.83 -13.69
C ARG A 317 0.23 -8.71 -14.86
N LEU A 318 -0.99 -9.22 -14.76
CA LEU A 318 -1.68 -9.94 -15.83
C LEU A 318 -2.89 -9.11 -16.28
N GLY A 319 -2.90 -8.71 -17.55
CA GLY A 319 -4.01 -7.98 -18.17
C GLY A 319 -5.25 -8.86 -18.35
N SER A 320 -6.40 -8.22 -18.52
CA SER A 320 -7.67 -8.91 -18.79
C SER A 320 -7.70 -9.64 -20.14
N ASP A 321 -6.78 -9.30 -21.04
CA ASP A 321 -6.49 -9.98 -22.31
C ASP A 321 -5.56 -11.21 -22.13
N ASN A 322 -5.19 -11.57 -20.90
CA ASN A 322 -4.17 -12.57 -20.55
C ASN A 322 -2.75 -12.20 -21.00
N ARG A 323 -2.48 -10.91 -21.16
CA ARG A 323 -1.15 -10.43 -21.49
C ARG A 323 -0.38 -10.10 -20.22
N TYR A 324 0.83 -10.63 -20.10
CA TYR A 324 1.74 -10.29 -19.01
C TYR A 324 2.39 -8.93 -19.28
N SER A 325 2.60 -8.14 -18.24
CA SER A 325 3.44 -6.94 -18.32
C SER A 325 4.40 -6.81 -17.15
N ILE A 326 5.56 -6.23 -17.44
CA ILE A 326 6.56 -5.80 -16.45
C ILE A 326 6.87 -4.33 -16.73
N ASP A 327 6.62 -3.47 -15.75
CA ASP A 327 7.01 -2.06 -15.76
C ASP A 327 8.26 -1.87 -14.90
N LEU A 328 9.36 -1.43 -15.51
CA LEU A 328 10.63 -1.19 -14.83
C LEU A 328 10.84 0.31 -14.60
N LEU A 329 10.71 0.77 -13.36
CA LEU A 329 10.92 2.17 -12.96
C LEU A 329 12.36 2.35 -12.45
N PHE A 330 13.14 3.19 -13.12
CA PHE A 330 14.54 3.46 -12.79
C PHE A 330 14.70 4.73 -11.93
N HIS A 331 15.22 4.61 -10.71
CA HIS A 331 15.30 5.73 -9.75
C HIS A 331 16.58 5.75 -8.88
N LYS A 332 16.85 6.90 -8.24
CA LYS A 332 18.08 7.21 -7.48
C LYS A 332 17.93 7.19 -5.94
N SER A 333 16.84 6.72 -5.35
CA SER A 333 16.63 7.01 -3.91
C SER A 333 17.37 6.05 -2.96
N LEU A 334 18.25 6.59 -2.10
CA LEU A 334 18.87 5.91 -0.94
C LEU A 334 18.02 6.00 0.36
N GLU A 335 16.88 6.69 0.32
CA GLU A 335 15.96 6.80 1.46
C GLU A 335 15.09 5.55 1.49
N LEU A 336 15.52 4.53 2.24
CA LEU A 336 14.77 3.28 2.40
C LEU A 336 14.24 3.15 3.83
N PRO A 337 13.04 2.56 4.01
CA PRO A 337 12.12 2.03 2.99
C PRO A 337 11.05 3.05 2.52
N TYR A 338 11.27 4.35 2.76
CA TYR A 338 10.29 5.41 2.53
C TYR A 338 10.88 6.52 1.65
N PHE A 339 10.12 7.00 0.67
CA PHE A 339 10.52 8.13 -0.16
C PHE A 339 10.16 9.43 0.56
N GLU A 340 11.11 10.24 1.05
CA GLU A 340 10.78 11.47 1.76
C GLU A 340 10.37 12.59 0.79
N LEU A 341 9.34 13.35 1.16
CA LEU A 341 8.88 14.50 0.39
C LEU A 341 9.47 15.80 0.97
N PRO A 342 9.72 16.83 0.15
CA PRO A 342 10.12 18.14 0.65
C PRO A 342 8.98 18.84 1.38
N ALA A 343 9.29 19.88 2.16
CA ALA A 343 8.26 20.78 2.70
C ALA A 343 7.60 21.58 1.55
N PRO A 344 6.29 21.87 1.61
CA PRO A 344 5.35 21.51 2.68
C PRO A 344 4.68 20.14 2.49
N LEU A 345 5.04 19.36 1.45
CA LEU A 345 4.41 18.07 1.14
C LEU A 345 4.56 17.07 2.31
N ASN A 346 5.71 17.00 2.99
CA ASN A 346 5.89 16.15 4.17
C ASN A 346 5.01 16.53 5.38
N GLU A 347 4.45 17.75 5.40
CA GLU A 347 3.54 18.20 6.44
C GLU A 347 2.11 17.72 6.20
N VAL A 348 1.72 17.52 4.94
CA VAL A 348 0.36 17.11 4.55
C VAL A 348 0.25 15.64 4.14
N PHE A 349 1.34 14.99 3.72
CA PHE A 349 1.37 13.57 3.36
C PHE A 349 1.94 12.70 4.49
N LYS A 350 1.31 11.54 4.75
CA LYS A 350 1.86 10.46 5.59
C LYS A 350 3.05 9.84 4.90
N ASN A 351 4.10 9.52 5.64
CA ASN A 351 5.23 8.79 5.07
C ASN A 351 4.76 7.42 4.55
N SER A 352 5.08 7.10 3.28
CA SER A 352 4.61 5.89 2.59
C SER A 352 5.75 5.20 1.87
N HIS A 353 5.56 3.91 1.57
CA HIS A 353 6.58 3.15 0.85
C HIS A 353 6.95 3.81 -0.48
N TYR A 354 8.24 3.87 -0.80
CA TYR A 354 8.70 4.46 -2.07
C TYR A 354 8.08 3.76 -3.30
N ILE A 355 7.81 2.44 -3.26
CA ILE A 355 7.16 1.75 -4.39
C ILE A 355 5.80 2.37 -4.72
N THR A 356 4.99 2.67 -3.70
CA THR A 356 3.66 3.26 -3.89
C THR A 356 3.78 4.70 -4.37
N ARG A 357 4.66 5.50 -3.74
CA ARG A 357 4.86 6.90 -4.12
C ARG A 357 5.42 7.09 -5.53
N PHE A 358 6.40 6.29 -5.96
CA PHE A 358 6.94 6.36 -7.33
C PHE A 358 5.92 5.99 -8.39
N ALA A 359 4.95 5.17 -8.03
CA ALA A 359 3.86 4.79 -8.91
C ALA A 359 2.69 5.78 -8.89
N GLY A 360 2.81 6.88 -8.13
CA GLY A 360 1.84 7.98 -8.10
C GLY A 360 0.84 7.94 -6.95
N TYR A 361 1.06 7.10 -5.93
CA TYR A 361 0.16 6.98 -4.79
C TYR A 361 0.69 7.76 -3.56
N PHE A 362 -0.10 8.71 -3.07
CA PHE A 362 0.27 9.57 -1.94
C PHE A 362 -0.83 9.60 -0.87
N ALA A 363 -0.53 9.03 0.30
CA ALA A 363 -1.47 9.02 1.44
C ALA A 363 -1.42 10.35 2.22
N LEU A 364 -2.56 10.98 2.41
CA LEU A 364 -2.70 12.23 3.17
C LEU A 364 -2.76 11.99 4.69
N LYS A 365 -2.35 13.00 5.47
CA LYS A 365 -2.55 13.03 6.93
C LYS A 365 -3.99 13.39 7.27
N ASP A 366 -4.43 12.92 8.43
CA ASP A 366 -5.83 13.04 8.90
C ASP A 366 -6.30 14.51 8.97
N GLU A 367 -5.40 15.45 9.26
CA GLU A 367 -5.72 16.88 9.35
C GLU A 367 -5.80 17.60 7.98
N PHE A 368 -5.49 16.92 6.87
CA PHE A 368 -5.38 17.58 5.56
C PHE A 368 -6.65 18.32 5.15
N SER A 369 -7.83 17.71 5.34
CA SER A 369 -9.11 18.33 4.96
C SER A 369 -9.36 19.64 5.72
N GLU A 370 -8.96 19.73 6.99
CA GLU A 370 -9.04 20.96 7.76
C GLU A 370 -8.05 22.00 7.25
N LYS A 371 -6.80 21.58 6.98
CA LYS A 371 -5.77 22.48 6.43
C LYS A 371 -6.14 23.00 5.04
N LEU A 372 -6.72 22.17 4.18
CA LEU A 372 -7.15 22.58 2.85
C LEU A 372 -8.28 23.61 2.94
N ARG A 373 -9.29 23.39 3.79
CA ARG A 373 -10.39 24.35 3.99
C ARG A 373 -9.88 25.71 4.53
N GLU A 374 -8.98 25.69 5.51
CA GLU A 374 -8.36 26.93 6.00
C GLU A 374 -7.62 27.70 4.89
N ALA A 375 -6.92 26.98 4.01
CA ALA A 375 -6.21 27.57 2.87
C ALA A 375 -7.18 28.11 1.80
N GLU A 376 -8.26 27.39 1.52
CA GLU A 376 -9.34 27.84 0.64
C GLU A 376 -9.94 29.15 1.14
N GLU A 377 -10.26 29.24 2.44
CA GLU A 377 -10.82 30.46 3.05
C GLU A 377 -9.89 31.67 2.88
N MET A 378 -8.57 31.47 2.99
CA MET A 378 -7.58 32.52 2.75
C MET A 378 -7.55 32.97 1.29
N LEU A 379 -7.75 32.04 0.35
CA LEU A 379 -7.73 32.30 -1.09
C LEU A 379 -9.08 32.81 -1.63
N THR A 380 -10.18 32.59 -0.90
CA THR A 380 -11.51 33.13 -1.21
C THR A 380 -11.76 34.47 -0.52
N ALA A 381 -11.35 35.58 -1.14
CA ALA A 381 -11.53 36.91 -0.55
C ALA A 381 -12.31 37.87 -1.46
N LYS A 382 -13.25 38.62 -0.86
CA LYS A 382 -14.03 39.66 -1.57
C LYS A 382 -13.21 40.92 -1.88
N THR A 383 -12.14 41.18 -1.13
CA THR A 383 -11.37 42.43 -1.13
C THR A 383 -9.90 42.27 -1.50
N GLY A 384 -9.44 41.06 -1.84
CA GLY A 384 -8.02 40.74 -2.08
C GLY A 384 -7.43 39.86 -0.98
N LEU A 385 -6.21 39.36 -1.20
CA LEU A 385 -5.49 38.50 -0.28
C LEU A 385 -5.10 39.28 0.99
N ASP A 386 -5.30 38.68 2.16
CA ASP A 386 -4.87 39.23 3.45
C ASP A 386 -3.47 38.71 3.77
N GLU A 387 -2.44 39.49 3.40
CA GLU A 387 -1.03 39.11 3.54
C GLU A 387 -0.62 38.94 5.00
N ASP A 388 -1.10 39.80 5.90
CA ASP A 388 -0.78 39.73 7.33
C ASP A 388 -1.29 38.40 7.92
N LYS A 389 -2.55 38.03 7.60
CA LYS A 389 -3.12 36.75 8.02
C LYS A 389 -2.36 35.56 7.43
N LEU A 390 -1.84 35.69 6.21
CA LEU A 390 -1.10 34.61 5.54
C LEU A 390 0.30 34.44 6.12
N GLU A 391 1.01 35.53 6.46
CA GLU A 391 2.31 35.49 7.12
C GLU A 391 2.24 34.92 8.54
N GLU A 392 1.17 35.20 9.28
CA GLU A 392 0.96 34.66 10.63
C GLU A 392 0.45 33.20 10.64
N SER A 393 0.03 32.68 9.48
CA SER A 393 -0.56 31.35 9.37
C SER A 393 0.46 30.24 9.62
N LYS A 394 0.07 29.27 10.47
CA LYS A 394 0.82 28.01 10.66
C LYS A 394 0.38 26.90 9.71
N ASN A 395 -0.48 27.23 8.75
CA ASN A 395 -0.97 26.25 7.80
C ASN A 395 0.14 25.93 6.77
N PRO A 396 0.51 24.65 6.56
CA PRO A 396 1.56 24.28 5.62
C PRO A 396 1.26 24.69 4.16
N LEU A 397 -0.02 24.91 3.82
CA LEU A 397 -0.46 25.32 2.50
C LEU A 397 -0.42 26.85 2.28
N ALA A 398 -0.01 27.65 3.27
CA ALA A 398 0.04 29.10 3.15
C ALA A 398 0.93 29.58 1.99
N GLY A 399 2.03 28.86 1.70
CA GLY A 399 2.85 29.13 0.53
C GLY A 399 2.09 28.92 -0.79
N LEU A 400 1.28 27.87 -0.88
CA LEU A 400 0.47 27.58 -2.07
C LEU A 400 -0.64 28.61 -2.28
N VAL A 401 -1.22 29.12 -1.19
CA VAL A 401 -2.20 30.23 -1.26
C VAL A 401 -1.56 31.47 -1.88
N ARG A 402 -0.33 31.82 -1.46
CA ARG A 402 0.41 32.95 -2.04
C ARG A 402 0.68 32.75 -3.53
N ASP A 403 1.25 31.61 -3.88
CA ASP A 403 1.55 31.24 -5.27
C ASP A 403 0.30 31.31 -6.17
N ALA A 404 -0.82 30.76 -5.70
CA ALA A 404 -2.09 30.76 -6.44
C ALA A 404 -2.64 32.18 -6.61
N ALA A 405 -2.61 32.98 -5.54
CA ALA A 405 -3.08 34.37 -5.59
C ALA A 405 -2.23 35.25 -6.51
N GLU A 406 -0.90 35.08 -6.55
CA GLU A 406 -0.01 35.81 -7.46
C GLU A 406 -0.29 35.47 -8.93
N LYS A 407 -0.57 34.19 -9.23
CA LYS A 407 -0.73 33.70 -10.60
C LYS A 407 -2.13 33.93 -11.16
N GLU A 408 -3.16 33.71 -10.34
CA GLU A 408 -4.56 33.65 -10.79
C GLU A 408 -5.47 34.68 -10.09
N GLY A 409 -4.96 35.36 -9.06
CA GLY A 409 -5.74 36.23 -8.19
C GLY A 409 -6.53 35.45 -7.12
N VAL A 410 -7.32 36.18 -6.34
CA VAL A 410 -8.24 35.58 -5.36
C VAL A 410 -9.55 35.16 -6.02
N PHE A 411 -10.18 34.12 -5.48
CA PHE A 411 -11.40 33.55 -6.04
C PHE A 411 -12.64 34.00 -5.25
N ARG A 412 -13.79 34.04 -5.93
CA ARG A 412 -15.11 34.22 -5.28
C ARG A 412 -15.85 32.90 -5.04
N ASP A 413 -15.37 31.83 -5.67
CA ASP A 413 -15.96 30.50 -5.68
C ASP A 413 -14.96 29.55 -5.00
N GLU A 414 -15.37 28.96 -3.88
CA GLU A 414 -14.57 28.04 -3.07
C GLU A 414 -14.06 26.87 -3.91
N ARG A 415 -14.87 26.33 -4.83
CA ARG A 415 -14.46 25.21 -5.69
C ARG A 415 -13.32 25.58 -6.64
N LYS A 416 -13.22 26.85 -7.03
CA LYS A 416 -12.12 27.33 -7.87
C LYS A 416 -10.85 27.56 -7.07
N ALA A 417 -10.96 28.05 -5.84
CA ALA A 417 -9.85 28.15 -4.92
C ALA A 417 -9.28 26.76 -4.59
N GLU A 418 -10.14 25.80 -4.24
CA GLU A 418 -9.78 24.40 -4.01
C GLU A 418 -9.03 23.83 -5.21
N ALA A 419 -9.60 23.96 -6.42
CA ALA A 419 -8.97 23.46 -7.63
C ALA A 419 -7.59 24.08 -7.90
N ALA A 420 -7.42 25.39 -7.68
CA ALA A 420 -6.13 26.07 -7.86
C ALA A 420 -5.07 25.61 -6.85
N LEU A 421 -5.46 25.42 -5.59
CA LEU A 421 -4.56 24.90 -4.54
C LEU A 421 -4.14 23.46 -4.84
N LEU A 422 -5.09 22.60 -5.22
CA LEU A 422 -4.80 21.21 -5.56
C LEU A 422 -3.87 21.13 -6.79
N GLU A 423 -4.15 21.86 -7.88
CA GLU A 423 -3.29 21.89 -9.08
C GLU A 423 -1.84 22.26 -8.72
N ARG A 424 -1.64 23.24 -7.82
CA ARG A 424 -0.29 23.60 -7.35
C ARG A 424 0.34 22.51 -6.50
N LEU A 425 -0.42 21.89 -5.60
CA LEU A 425 0.05 20.77 -4.78
C LEU A 425 0.50 19.59 -5.67
N PHE A 426 -0.28 19.27 -6.70
CA PHE A 426 0.05 18.23 -7.68
C PHE A 426 1.32 18.57 -8.46
N ALA A 427 1.49 19.81 -8.93
CA ALA A 427 2.72 20.22 -9.60
C ALA A 427 3.97 20.00 -8.71
N MET A 428 3.88 20.28 -7.41
CA MET A 428 5.00 20.05 -6.49
C MET A 428 5.31 18.56 -6.29
N ILE A 429 4.28 17.70 -6.32
CA ILE A 429 4.46 16.25 -6.27
C ILE A 429 5.17 15.76 -7.54
N ASP A 430 4.73 16.24 -8.70
CA ASP A 430 5.31 15.91 -10.00
C ASP A 430 6.81 16.28 -10.04
N GLU A 431 7.14 17.47 -9.55
CA GLU A 431 8.53 17.94 -9.40
C GLU A 431 9.34 17.03 -8.45
N ALA A 432 8.81 16.72 -7.27
CA ALA A 432 9.48 15.87 -6.28
C ALA A 432 9.75 14.44 -6.79
N VAL A 433 8.82 13.88 -7.58
CA VAL A 433 8.97 12.57 -8.20
C VAL A 433 10.00 12.62 -9.33
N ALA A 434 9.96 13.65 -10.18
CA ALA A 434 10.89 13.83 -11.29
C ALA A 434 12.34 14.00 -10.83
N GLU A 435 12.58 14.68 -9.70
CA GLU A 435 13.92 14.83 -9.10
C GLU A 435 14.59 13.50 -8.75
N LYS A 436 13.81 12.43 -8.55
CA LYS A 436 14.31 11.10 -8.21
C LYS A 436 14.58 10.23 -9.44
N ALA A 437 14.26 10.72 -10.63
CA ALA A 437 14.55 10.04 -11.89
C ALA A 437 16.06 9.96 -12.11
N VAL A 438 16.53 8.80 -12.62
CA VAL A 438 17.96 8.65 -12.94
C VAL A 438 18.32 9.51 -14.14
N TYR A 439 17.45 9.50 -15.13
CA TYR A 439 17.51 10.37 -16.30
C TYR A 439 16.37 11.39 -16.20
N GLY A 440 16.68 12.69 -16.26
CA GLY A 440 15.62 13.70 -16.32
C GLY A 440 14.88 13.65 -17.66
N ASP A 441 13.76 14.35 -17.74
CA ASP A 441 13.01 14.56 -19.00
C ASP A 441 13.71 15.58 -19.93
N ASP A 442 14.93 16.01 -19.59
CA ASP A 442 15.77 16.88 -20.40
C ASP A 442 16.51 16.10 -21.51
N GLU A 443 17.12 16.84 -22.45
CA GLU A 443 17.80 16.24 -23.61
C GLU A 443 18.91 15.26 -23.18
N LYS A 444 19.63 15.58 -22.08
CA LYS A 444 20.69 14.74 -21.55
C LYS A 444 20.15 13.42 -21.00
N GLY A 445 19.08 13.47 -20.21
CA GLY A 445 18.44 12.30 -19.64
C GLY A 445 17.84 11.40 -20.72
N VAL A 446 17.12 11.97 -21.69
CA VAL A 446 16.57 11.21 -22.82
C VAL A 446 17.67 10.48 -23.60
N MET A 447 18.82 11.13 -23.85
CA MET A 447 19.96 10.48 -24.50
C MET A 447 20.61 9.40 -23.62
N GLY A 448 20.74 9.64 -22.32
CA GLY A 448 21.29 8.68 -21.36
C GLY A 448 20.45 7.41 -21.27
N LEU A 449 19.14 7.54 -21.09
CA LEU A 449 18.20 6.42 -21.09
C LEU A 449 18.25 5.65 -22.42
N LYS A 450 18.27 6.37 -23.55
CA LYS A 450 18.38 5.75 -24.87
C LYS A 450 19.68 4.95 -25.03
N SER A 451 20.80 5.48 -24.54
CA SER A 451 22.11 4.81 -24.57
C SER A 451 22.07 3.52 -23.75
N PHE A 452 21.54 3.59 -22.53
CA PHE A 452 21.35 2.42 -21.68
C PHE A 452 20.46 1.36 -22.34
N LEU A 453 19.26 1.73 -22.80
CA LEU A 453 18.33 0.79 -23.42
C LEU A 453 18.89 0.16 -24.71
N SER A 454 19.64 0.94 -25.50
CA SER A 454 20.33 0.42 -26.69
C SER A 454 21.39 -0.61 -26.32
N SER A 455 22.05 -0.47 -25.16
CA SER A 455 23.07 -1.43 -24.69
C SER A 455 22.47 -2.80 -24.33
N VAL A 456 21.17 -2.86 -24.04
CA VAL A 456 20.42 -4.11 -23.81
C VAL A 456 19.60 -4.55 -25.04
N GLY A 457 19.86 -3.96 -26.20
CA GLY A 457 19.23 -4.33 -27.47
C GLY A 457 17.84 -3.73 -27.71
N LEU A 458 17.35 -2.85 -26.83
CA LEU A 458 16.10 -2.12 -27.01
C LEU A 458 16.33 -0.85 -27.83
N LYS A 459 15.72 -0.76 -29.01
CA LYS A 459 15.89 0.35 -29.96
C LYS A 459 14.55 1.05 -30.24
N GLY A 460 14.56 2.38 -30.31
CA GLY A 460 13.39 3.23 -30.56
C GLY A 460 13.73 4.70 -30.80
#